data_AF-A0A1T5E6V1-F1
#
_entry.id   AF-A0A1T5E6V1-F1
#
_cell.length_a   1.000
_cell.length_b   1.000
_cell.length_c   1.000
_cell.angle_alpha   90.00
_cell.angle_beta   90.00
_cell.angle_gamma   90.00
#
_symmetry.space_group_name_H-M   'P 1'
#
loop_
_entity.id
_entity.type
_entity.pdbx_description
1 polymer ?
#
loop_
_entity_poly.entity_id
_entity_poly.type
_entity_poly.pdbx_seq_one_letter_code
_entity_poly.pdbx_strand_id
1 'polypeptide(L)' 'MTNLTEKDFFFCFTKKLSIYLKEEGISYIIKARSIKDNAIYTVYHKTDELQRALDKYKKIN' A
#
# COMPACT_ATOMS: atom_id res chain seq x y z
N MET A 1 -23.78 0.90 8.34
CA MET A 1 -22.84 1.32 7.28
C MET A 1 -21.51 1.55 7.93
N THR A 2 -20.48 0.81 7.54
CA THR A 2 -19.13 0.97 8.08
C THR A 2 -18.52 2.21 7.43
N ASN A 3 -18.21 3.23 8.24
CA ASN A 3 -17.52 4.42 7.76
C ASN A 3 -16.04 4.09 7.59
N LEU A 4 -15.56 4.07 6.34
CA LEU A 4 -14.14 3.97 6.04
C LEU A 4 -13.47 5.32 6.30
N THR A 5 -12.36 5.30 7.02
CA THR A 5 -11.55 6.47 7.35
C THR A 5 -10.17 6.36 6.72
N GLU A 6 -9.37 7.41 6.81
CA GLU A 6 -7.99 7.45 6.30
C GLU A 6 -7.09 6.35 6.90
N LYS A 7 -7.44 5.84 8.10
CA LYS A 7 -6.69 4.78 8.80
C LYS A 7 -6.87 3.39 8.18
N ASP A 8 -7.92 3.21 7.41
CA ASP A 8 -8.23 1.97 6.68
C ASP A 8 -7.46 1.86 5.36
N PHE A 9 -6.69 2.90 5.01
CA PHE A 9 -5.88 2.94 3.80
C PHE A 9 -4.39 3.00 4.11
N PHE A 10 -3.61 2.26 3.32
CA PHE A 10 -2.16 2.24 3.39
C PHE A 10 -1.57 2.97 2.18
N PHE A 11 -0.79 4.02 2.45
CA PHE A 11 -0.12 4.81 1.43
C PHE A 11 1.32 4.32 1.24
N CYS A 12 1.57 3.66 0.13
CA CYS A 12 2.86 3.12 -0.24
C CYS A 12 3.60 4.08 -1.18
N PHE A 13 4.68 4.69 -0.69
CA PHE A 13 5.56 5.56 -1.48
C PHE A 13 6.77 4.80 -2.06
N THR A 14 7.04 3.59 -1.56
CA THR A 14 8.22 2.83 -1.94
C THR A 14 7.95 1.97 -3.16
N LYS A 15 8.67 2.22 -4.26
CA LYS A 15 8.56 1.43 -5.50
C LYS A 15 8.82 -0.07 -5.27
N LYS A 16 9.83 -0.43 -4.47
CA LYS A 16 10.16 -1.83 -4.16
C LYS A 16 9.00 -2.54 -3.46
N LEU A 17 8.40 -1.89 -2.46
CA LEU A 17 7.26 -2.44 -1.73
C LEU A 17 6.03 -2.57 -2.64
N SER A 18 5.77 -1.58 -3.50
CA SER A 18 4.64 -1.65 -4.46
C SER A 18 4.79 -2.80 -5.46
N ILE A 19 6.02 -3.10 -5.90
CA ILE A 19 6.30 -4.26 -6.77
C ILE A 19 6.06 -5.56 -5.99
N TYR A 20 6.62 -5.68 -4.77
CA TYR A 20 6.42 -6.86 -3.92
C TYR A 20 4.94 -7.14 -3.63
N LEU A 21 4.17 -6.10 -3.30
CA LEU A 21 2.72 -6.23 -3.08
C LEU A 21 1.99 -6.72 -4.34
N LYS A 22 2.42 -6.25 -5.52
CA LYS A 22 1.87 -6.73 -6.80
C LYS A 22 2.22 -8.20 -7.06
N GLU A 23 3.42 -8.65 -6.68
CA GLU A 23 3.85 -10.05 -6.80
C GLU A 23 3.09 -10.98 -5.85
N GLU A 24 2.75 -10.51 -4.64
CA GLU A 24 1.85 -11.21 -3.71
C GLU A 24 0.37 -11.18 -4.16
N GLY A 25 0.05 -10.58 -5.31
CA GLY A 25 -1.31 -10.50 -5.86
C GLY A 25 -2.16 -9.36 -5.30
N ILE A 26 -1.58 -8.47 -4.49
CA ILE A 26 -2.29 -7.36 -3.86
C ILE A 26 -2.32 -6.16 -4.82
N SER A 27 -3.52 -5.85 -5.29
CA SER A 27 -3.76 -4.71 -6.17
C SER A 27 -3.96 -3.41 -5.38
N TYR A 28 -3.44 -2.31 -5.92
CA TYR A 28 -3.71 -0.98 -5.37
C TYR A 28 -5.11 -0.50 -5.79
N ILE A 29 -5.74 0.28 -4.92
CA ILE A 29 -7.00 0.97 -5.22
C ILE A 29 -6.74 2.14 -6.16
N ILE A 30 -5.76 2.98 -5.80
CA ILE A 30 -5.37 4.14 -6.59
C ILE A 30 -3.85 4.25 -6.68
N LYS A 31 -3.39 4.83 -7.78
CA LYS A 31 -2.03 5.29 -7.96
C LYS A 31 -2.09 6.78 -8.27
N ALA A 32 -1.52 7.58 -7.38
CA ALA A 32 -1.58 9.03 -7.45
C ALA A 32 -0.18 9.65 -7.37
N ARG A 33 -0.11 10.93 -7.71
CA ARG A 33 1.10 11.74 -7.56
C ARG A 33 0.81 12.83 -6.53
N SER A 34 1.68 12.94 -5.53
CA SER A 34 1.62 14.02 -4.55
C SER A 34 2.03 15.34 -5.21
N ILE A 35 1.24 16.39 -5.00
CA ILE A 35 1.49 17.72 -5.58
C ILE A 35 2.69 18.40 -4.88
N LYS A 36 2.93 18.07 -3.60
CA LYS A 36 3.93 18.74 -2.77
C LYS A 36 5.37 18.43 -3.20
N ASP A 37 5.62 17.20 -3.60
CA ASP A 37 6.96 16.64 -3.84
C ASP A 37 7.05 15.85 -5.16
N ASN A 38 5.97 15.83 -5.95
CA ASN A 38 5.85 15.03 -7.17
C ASN A 38 6.06 13.52 -6.96
N ALA A 39 5.99 13.03 -5.72
CA ALA A 39 6.19 11.62 -5.42
C ALA A 39 4.99 10.78 -5.88
N ILE A 40 5.26 9.64 -6.51
CA ILE A 40 4.24 8.67 -6.91
C ILE A 40 3.99 7.73 -5.74
N TYR A 41 2.74 7.58 -5.35
CA TYR A 41 2.32 6.64 -4.32
C TYR A 41 1.13 5.81 -4.77
N THR A 42 1.05 4.61 -4.23
CA THR A 42 -0.07 3.69 -4.41
C THR A 42 -0.81 3.55 -3.09
N VAL A 43 -2.13 3.50 -3.15
CA VAL A 43 -2.99 3.34 -1.96
C VAL A 43 -3.63 1.97 -1.99
N TYR A 44 -3.57 1.29 -0.86
CA TYR A 44 -4.11 -0.06 -0.68
C TYR A 44 -5.15 -0.04 0.44
N HIS A 45 -6.14 -0.92 0.36
CA HIS A 45 -7.03 -1.17 1.47
C HIS A 45 -6.28 -1.96 2.54
N LYS A 46 -6.39 -1.56 3.80
CA LYS A 46 -5.70 -2.21 4.91
C LYS A 46 -6.44 -3.49 5.31
N THR A 47 -6.20 -4.55 4.56
CA THR A 47 -6.72 -5.90 4.82
C THR A 47 -5.69 -6.71 5.62
N ASP A 48 -6.15 -7.82 6.21
CA ASP A 48 -5.26 -8.78 6.88
C ASP A 48 -4.18 -9.34 5.92
N GLU A 49 -4.53 -9.49 4.64
CA GLU A 49 -3.59 -9.93 3.60
C GLU A 49 -2.48 -8.91 3.38
N LEU A 50 -2.84 -7.62 3.30
CA LEU A 50 -1.85 -6.54 3.19
C LEU A 50 -0.92 -6.54 4.40
N GLN A 51 -1.47 -6.65 5.61
CA GLN A 51 -0.67 -6.66 6.83
C GLN A 51 0.31 -7.85 6.85
N ARG A 52 -0.14 -9.04 6.45
CA ARG A 52 0.71 -10.23 6.32
C ARG A 52 1.84 -10.03 5.31
N ALA A 53 1.56 -9.43 4.15
CA ALA A 53 2.57 -9.13 3.16
C ALA A 53 3.59 -8.10 3.68
N LEU A 54 3.13 -7.05 4.38
CA LEU A 54 4.02 -6.07 5.01
C LEU A 54 4.92 -6.71 6.07
N ASP A 55 4.38 -7.60 6.89
CA ASP A 55 5.15 -8.31 7.92
C ASP A 55 6.18 -9.28 7.32
N LYS A 56 5.83 -9.96 6.21
CA LYS A 56 6.79 -10.77 5.44
C LYS A 56 7.92 -9.90 4.89
N TYR A 57 7.58 -8.78 4.25
CA TYR A 57 8.57 -7.86 3.66
C TYR A 57 9.54 -7.32 4.72
N LYS A 58 9.05 -6.99 5.92
CA LYS A 58 9.87 -6.51 7.05
C LYS A 58 10.82 -7.57 7.62
N LYS A 59 10.56 -8.87 7.40
CA LYS A 59 11.47 -9.95 7.83
C LYS A 59 12.57 -10.23 6.82
N ILE A 60 12.37 -9.87 5.55
CA ILE A 60 13.30 -10.12 4.45
C ILE A 60 14.37 -9.00 4.36
N ASN A 61 14.10 -7.84 4.97
CA ASN A 61 14.87 -6.61 4.79
C ASN A 61 15.15 -5.96 6.15
#